data_AF-A0A2N3XRI2-F1
#
_entry.id   AF-A0A2N3XRI2-F1
#
_cell.length_a   1.000
_cell.length_b   1.000
_cell.length_c   1.000
_cell.angle_alpha   90.00
_cell.angle_beta   90.00
_cell.angle_gamma   90.00
#
_symmetry.space_group_name_H-M   'P 1'
#
loop_
_entity.id
_entity.type
_entity.pdbx_description
1 polymer ?
#
loop_
_entity_poly.entity_id
_entity_poly.type
_entity_poly.pdbx_seq_one_letter_code
_entity_poly.pdbx_strand_id
1 'polypeptide(L)'
;MASRDITPFRLDIPQRDLDDLRERLARARWTDDVPGLGWSYGPPLGYLRELAEYWRSGYDWRAQEARLNEFPQYTTEIDGENIHFLHVRSPRPDALPLILTHGWPSSIAEYLDVIGPLSESFHLVIPSLPGYGLSGPTRATGWGANRVARAWAELMSRLGYERYGAQGGDWGTWISRELAILAPDNVIGVHTNGMITFPGGDPDEMAGLSDADHARMGAWQRYTDELYGYKLIQSTKPQALAYSLADSPIGLLGWIVGVLKEWTDCEDTPEDAIDRDRILTTVMLYWLTNTAGSAARSFVETPDNSAKAEEEGVIAELQNGTVPHGVAVFPKDILAPVRPFAERINNIVRWTEYDRGGTFPAMEEPDLFANDVTAFFASLRG
;
A
#
# COMPACT_ATOMS: atom_id res chain seq x y z
N MET A 1 -0.82 -14.71 -28.24
CA MET A 1 -0.80 -15.18 -26.83
C MET A 1 0.23 -14.33 -26.14
N ALA A 2 -0.12 -13.64 -25.05
CA ALA A 2 0.88 -12.94 -24.25
C ALA A 2 1.92 -13.95 -23.75
N SER A 3 3.19 -13.57 -23.71
CA SER A 3 4.24 -14.44 -23.19
C SER A 3 3.97 -14.75 -21.71
N ARG A 4 4.13 -16.03 -21.32
CA ARG A 4 4.10 -16.47 -19.92
C ARG A 4 5.47 -16.33 -19.25
N ASP A 5 6.46 -15.79 -19.97
CA ASP A 5 7.84 -15.75 -19.48
C ASP A 5 7.95 -14.84 -18.26
N ILE A 6 8.59 -15.38 -17.23
CA ILE A 6 9.01 -14.64 -16.05
C ILE A 6 10.50 -14.38 -16.22
N THR A 7 10.88 -13.11 -16.24
CA THR A 7 12.25 -12.69 -16.54
C THR A 7 12.91 -12.17 -15.27
N PRO A 8 14.13 -12.60 -14.92
CA PRO A 8 14.87 -12.01 -13.81
C PRO A 8 15.02 -10.50 -13.98
N PHE A 9 14.77 -9.77 -12.90
CA PHE A 9 14.93 -8.33 -12.81
C PHE A 9 16.02 -7.99 -11.80
N ARG A 10 16.79 -6.95 -12.09
CA ARG A 10 17.72 -6.35 -11.16
C ARG A 10 17.58 -4.84 -11.26
N LEU A 11 17.38 -4.19 -10.11
CA LEU A 11 17.33 -2.74 -10.04
C LEU A 11 18.72 -2.17 -10.29
N ASP A 12 18.86 -1.35 -11.33
CA ASP A 12 20.13 -0.70 -11.69
C ASP A 12 19.83 0.69 -12.22
N ILE A 13 19.87 1.67 -11.32
CA ILE A 13 19.53 3.06 -11.63
C ILE A 13 20.74 3.78 -12.22
N PRO A 14 20.64 4.38 -13.42
CA PRO A 14 21.74 5.14 -14.01
C PRO A 14 22.23 6.27 -13.10
N GLN A 15 23.54 6.44 -13.00
CA GLN A 15 24.12 7.51 -12.17
C GLN A 15 23.62 8.91 -12.57
N ARG A 16 23.37 9.14 -13.86
CA ARG A 16 22.80 10.39 -14.38
C ARG A 16 21.45 10.77 -13.77
N ASP A 17 20.63 9.79 -13.38
CA ASP A 17 19.29 10.03 -12.83
C ASP A 17 19.41 10.45 -11.34
N LEU A 18 20.41 9.92 -10.63
CA LEU A 18 20.77 10.38 -9.28
C LEU A 18 21.41 11.76 -9.30
N ASP A 19 22.22 12.06 -10.31
CA ASP A 19 22.85 13.37 -10.46
C ASP A 19 21.79 14.45 -10.81
N ASP A 20 20.82 14.14 -11.68
CA ASP A 20 19.65 15.01 -11.96
C ASP A 20 18.85 15.31 -10.69
N LEU A 21 18.53 14.29 -9.89
CA LEU A 21 17.86 14.46 -8.60
C LEU A 21 18.61 15.44 -7.69
N ARG A 22 19.92 15.22 -7.49
CA ARG A 22 20.75 16.08 -6.64
C ARG A 22 20.77 17.52 -7.13
N GLU A 23 20.84 17.72 -8.45
CA GLU A 23 20.81 19.06 -9.05
C GLU A 23 19.46 19.75 -8.83
N ARG A 24 18.34 19.03 -8.97
CA ARG A 24 16.99 19.56 -8.72
C ARG A 24 16.78 19.92 -7.25
N LEU A 25 17.23 19.07 -6.32
CA LEU A 25 17.21 19.37 -4.88
C LEU A 25 18.04 20.61 -4.55
N ALA A 26 19.24 20.75 -5.12
CA ALA A 26 20.10 21.92 -4.92
C ALA A 26 19.50 23.23 -5.46
N ARG A 27 18.70 23.16 -6.54
CA ARG A 27 18.06 24.31 -7.20
C ARG A 27 16.60 24.50 -6.79
N ALA A 28 16.15 23.81 -5.75
CA ALA A 28 14.78 23.87 -5.27
C ALA A 28 14.34 25.32 -5.00
N ARG A 29 13.24 25.73 -5.62
CA ARG A 29 12.59 27.02 -5.33
C ARG A 29 11.60 26.83 -4.18
N TRP A 30 12.04 27.15 -2.98
CA TRP A 30 11.25 27.02 -1.76
C TRP A 30 10.11 28.04 -1.65
N THR A 31 9.00 27.61 -1.07
CA THR A 31 7.88 28.46 -0.64
C THR A 31 8.09 28.94 0.80
N ASP A 32 7.24 29.83 1.29
CA ASP A 32 7.07 30.16 2.71
C ASP A 32 6.10 29.21 3.42
N ASP A 33 6.13 29.21 4.75
CA ASP A 33 5.11 28.63 5.62
C ASP A 33 4.60 29.69 6.60
N VAL A 34 3.41 29.47 7.17
CA VAL A 34 2.84 30.38 8.18
C VAL A 34 3.43 30.03 9.55
N PRO A 35 4.14 30.96 10.23
CA PRO A 35 4.79 30.65 11.51
C PRO A 35 3.81 30.17 12.58
N GLY A 36 4.19 29.12 13.32
CA GLY A 36 3.43 28.61 14.46
C GLY A 36 2.32 27.61 14.13
N LEU A 37 2.11 27.26 12.85
CA LEU A 37 1.09 26.28 12.45
C LEU A 37 1.55 24.82 12.53
N GLY A 38 2.85 24.56 12.67
CA GLY A 38 3.39 23.20 12.66
C GLY A 38 2.94 22.44 11.42
N TRP A 39 2.44 21.21 11.61
CA TRP A 39 1.99 20.33 10.54
C TRP A 39 0.56 20.56 10.04
N SER A 40 -0.19 21.49 10.66
CA SER A 40 -1.63 21.63 10.39
C SER A 40 -1.98 21.94 8.92
N TYR A 41 -1.07 22.56 8.17
CA TYR A 41 -1.23 22.84 6.73
C TYR A 41 -0.35 21.94 5.84
N GLY A 42 0.20 20.86 6.40
CA GLY A 42 1.18 19.99 5.77
C GLY A 42 2.60 20.19 6.32
N PRO A 43 3.62 19.62 5.65
CA PRO A 43 5.00 19.62 6.16
C PRO A 43 5.55 21.03 6.41
N PRO A 44 6.07 21.32 7.62
CA PRO A 44 6.73 22.59 7.92
C PRO A 44 7.93 22.84 7.01
N LEU A 45 8.21 24.10 6.65
CA LEU A 45 9.30 24.46 5.76
C LEU A 45 10.66 24.02 6.32
N GLY A 46 10.87 24.22 7.62
CA GLY A 46 12.10 23.84 8.31
C GLY A 46 12.39 22.34 8.19
N TYR A 47 11.38 21.52 8.52
CA TYR A 47 11.44 20.06 8.40
C TYR A 47 11.74 19.63 6.96
N LEU A 48 10.97 20.12 5.98
CA LEU A 48 11.11 19.67 4.60
C LEU A 48 12.47 20.06 3.99
N ARG A 49 13.03 21.21 4.38
CA ARG A 49 14.39 21.63 4.00
C ARG A 49 15.45 20.73 4.58
N GLU A 50 15.34 20.37 5.85
CA GLU A 50 16.29 19.48 6.51
C GLU A 50 16.29 18.09 5.86
N LEU A 51 15.11 17.51 5.65
CA LEU A 51 14.98 16.21 5.02
C LEU A 51 15.45 16.23 3.55
N ALA A 52 15.15 17.29 2.79
CA ALA A 52 15.65 17.45 1.43
C ALA A 52 17.19 17.58 1.36
N GLU A 53 17.80 18.24 2.36
CA GLU A 53 19.26 18.34 2.45
C GLU A 53 19.91 17.01 2.81
N TYR A 54 19.30 16.26 3.73
CA TYR A 54 19.70 14.89 4.03
C TYR A 54 19.56 14.00 2.78
N TRP A 55 18.45 14.10 2.06
CA TRP A 55 18.24 13.35 0.82
C TRP A 55 19.29 13.68 -0.24
N ARG A 56 19.69 14.95 -0.34
CA ARG A 56 20.67 15.43 -1.32
C ARG A 56 22.10 14.93 -1.04
N SER A 57 22.49 14.90 0.23
CA SER A 57 23.90 14.81 0.64
C SER A 57 24.26 13.67 1.59
N GLY A 58 23.29 13.14 2.33
CA GLY A 58 23.48 12.09 3.34
C GLY A 58 22.90 10.73 2.94
N TYR A 59 21.73 10.72 2.31
CA TYR A 59 21.05 9.50 1.89
C TYR A 59 21.82 8.74 0.81
N ASP A 60 22.06 7.45 1.03
CA ASP A 60 22.77 6.57 0.08
C ASP A 60 21.80 5.66 -0.68
N TRP A 61 21.37 6.10 -1.86
CA TRP A 61 20.56 5.28 -2.76
C TRP A 61 21.23 3.95 -3.13
N ARG A 62 22.56 3.90 -3.28
CA ARG A 62 23.24 2.68 -3.72
C ARG A 62 23.20 1.60 -2.65
N ALA A 63 23.25 1.98 -1.37
CA ALA A 63 23.01 1.05 -0.27
C ALA A 63 21.59 0.49 -0.30
N GLN A 64 20.58 1.33 -0.55
CA GLN A 64 19.16 0.90 -0.60
C GLN A 64 18.86 0.05 -1.85
N GLU A 65 19.42 0.42 -2.99
CA GLU A 65 19.38 -0.36 -4.23
C GLU A 65 20.04 -1.74 -4.06
N ALA A 66 21.19 -1.80 -3.37
CA ALA A 66 21.83 -3.06 -3.05
C ALA A 66 20.94 -3.93 -2.15
N ARG A 67 20.36 -3.35 -1.10
CA ARG A 67 19.42 -4.03 -0.19
C ARG A 67 18.19 -4.58 -0.91
N LEU A 68 17.55 -3.79 -1.77
CA LEU A 68 16.43 -4.26 -2.61
C LEU A 68 16.84 -5.46 -3.49
N ASN A 69 18.05 -5.41 -4.03
CA ASN A 69 18.63 -6.45 -4.88
C ASN A 69 19.16 -7.69 -4.14
N GLU A 70 19.11 -7.73 -2.80
CA GLU A 70 19.35 -8.96 -2.04
C GLU A 70 18.23 -9.99 -2.26
N PHE A 71 17.04 -9.52 -2.64
CA PHE A 71 15.89 -10.36 -2.90
C PHE A 71 15.74 -10.68 -4.40
N PRO A 72 15.41 -11.93 -4.77
CA PRO A 72 15.11 -12.27 -6.16
C PRO A 72 13.91 -11.48 -6.68
N GLN A 73 14.13 -10.72 -7.75
CA GLN A 73 13.12 -9.90 -8.40
C GLN A 73 12.90 -10.37 -9.83
N TYR A 74 11.69 -10.16 -10.33
CA TYR A 74 11.29 -10.58 -11.66
C TYR A 74 10.33 -9.58 -12.28
N THR A 75 10.23 -9.62 -13.61
CA THR A 75 9.14 -9.01 -14.36
C THR A 75 8.44 -10.01 -15.26
N THR A 76 7.17 -9.76 -15.53
CA THR A 76 6.38 -10.48 -16.53
C THR A 76 5.29 -9.57 -17.09
N GLU A 77 4.75 -9.88 -18.27
CA GLU A 77 3.62 -9.13 -18.85
C GLU A 77 2.29 -9.84 -18.55
N ILE A 78 1.38 -9.16 -17.87
CA ILE A 78 0.03 -9.64 -17.57
C ILE A 78 -0.97 -8.60 -18.03
N ASP A 79 -1.90 -9.03 -18.88
CA ASP A 79 -2.99 -8.18 -19.38
C ASP A 79 -2.50 -6.84 -20.00
N GLY A 80 -1.35 -6.90 -20.69
CA GLY A 80 -0.75 -5.78 -21.41
C GLY A 80 0.17 -4.86 -20.60
N GLU A 81 0.31 -5.10 -19.29
CA GLU A 81 1.18 -4.31 -18.41
C GLU A 81 2.36 -5.11 -17.89
N ASN A 82 3.46 -4.39 -17.66
CA ASN A 82 4.62 -4.92 -16.95
C ASN A 82 4.31 -5.05 -15.47
N ILE A 83 4.52 -6.24 -14.92
CA ILE A 83 4.37 -6.54 -13.50
C ILE A 83 5.73 -6.90 -12.95
N HIS A 84 6.25 -6.04 -12.08
CA HIS A 84 7.41 -6.33 -11.25
C HIS A 84 7.00 -7.02 -9.94
N PHE A 85 7.79 -7.97 -9.46
CA PHE A 85 7.58 -8.60 -8.16
C PHE A 85 8.85 -9.21 -7.57
N LEU A 86 8.92 -9.23 -6.24
CA LEU A 86 9.87 -10.08 -5.51
C LEU A 86 9.28 -11.48 -5.38
N HIS A 87 10.13 -12.50 -5.49
CA HIS A 87 9.75 -13.88 -5.24
C HIS A 87 10.78 -14.54 -4.31
N VAL A 88 10.45 -14.60 -3.02
CA VAL A 88 11.34 -15.11 -1.98
C VAL A 88 10.84 -16.48 -1.53
N ARG A 89 11.57 -17.53 -1.87
CA ARG A 89 11.21 -18.91 -1.51
C ARG A 89 11.68 -19.20 -0.08
N SER A 90 10.74 -19.59 0.79
CA SER A 90 11.06 -20.28 2.04
C SER A 90 12.06 -21.43 1.85
N PRO A 91 12.95 -21.68 2.82
CA PRO A 91 13.73 -22.91 2.87
C PRO A 91 12.87 -24.17 3.08
N ARG A 92 11.62 -24.03 3.57
CA ARG A 92 10.68 -25.15 3.70
C ARG A 92 9.95 -25.38 2.37
N PRO A 93 10.07 -26.57 1.74
CA PRO A 93 9.43 -26.83 0.44
C PRO A 93 7.89 -26.79 0.46
N ASP A 94 7.29 -27.02 1.62
CA ASP A 94 5.84 -27.06 1.89
C ASP A 94 5.32 -25.75 2.52
N ALA A 95 6.13 -24.68 2.51
CA ALA A 95 5.69 -23.37 2.95
C ALA A 95 4.49 -22.89 2.12
N LEU A 96 3.50 -22.28 2.77
CA LEU A 96 2.34 -21.73 2.08
C LEU A 96 2.81 -20.56 1.20
N PRO A 97 2.41 -20.50 -0.06
CA PRO A 97 2.61 -19.30 -0.87
C PRO A 97 1.72 -18.17 -0.37
N LEU A 98 2.29 -16.97 -0.26
CA LEU A 98 1.61 -15.79 0.26
C LEU A 98 1.95 -14.60 -0.64
N ILE A 99 0.91 -13.97 -1.19
CA ILE A 99 1.05 -12.72 -1.94
C ILE A 99 0.85 -11.53 -0.99
N LEU A 100 1.82 -10.61 -0.94
CA LEU A 100 1.79 -9.39 -0.11
C LEU A 100 1.62 -8.17 -1.02
N THR A 101 0.50 -7.46 -0.90
CA THR A 101 0.17 -6.33 -1.77
C THR A 101 0.21 -5.02 -1.00
N HIS A 102 1.12 -4.11 -1.40
CA HIS A 102 1.21 -2.76 -0.84
C HIS A 102 0.06 -1.86 -1.33
N GLY A 103 -0.04 -0.67 -0.73
CA GLY A 103 -0.95 0.38 -1.18
C GLY A 103 -0.25 1.67 -1.60
N TRP A 104 -0.90 2.81 -1.36
CA TRP A 104 -0.42 4.16 -1.63
C TRP A 104 -0.27 4.95 -0.32
N PRO A 105 0.75 5.83 -0.17
CA PRO A 105 1.88 6.09 -1.05
C PRO A 105 3.06 5.14 -0.73
N SER A 106 2.81 3.82 -0.75
CA SER A 106 3.78 2.80 -0.39
C SER A 106 4.42 2.12 -1.61
N SER A 107 5.30 1.15 -1.35
CA SER A 107 5.93 0.31 -2.35
C SER A 107 6.29 -1.06 -1.75
N ILE A 108 6.87 -1.93 -2.56
CA ILE A 108 7.46 -3.19 -2.09
C ILE A 108 8.49 -3.00 -0.96
N ALA A 109 9.07 -1.80 -0.80
CA ALA A 109 10.04 -1.51 0.24
C ALA A 109 9.42 -1.58 1.66
N GLU A 110 8.10 -1.50 1.78
CA GLU A 110 7.35 -1.68 3.04
C GLU A 110 7.63 -3.04 3.69
N TYR A 111 7.86 -4.07 2.87
CA TYR A 111 7.94 -5.43 3.37
C TYR A 111 9.37 -5.90 3.67
N LEU A 112 10.41 -5.07 3.44
CA LEU A 112 11.80 -5.55 3.49
C LEU A 112 12.19 -6.15 4.85
N ASP A 113 11.71 -5.55 5.94
CA ASP A 113 12.04 -6.02 7.29
C ASP A 113 11.23 -7.25 7.72
N VAL A 114 10.10 -7.54 7.05
CA VAL A 114 9.26 -8.70 7.33
C VAL A 114 9.51 -9.89 6.41
N ILE A 115 10.25 -9.70 5.30
CA ILE A 115 10.61 -10.80 4.38
C ILE A 115 11.34 -11.92 5.12
N GLY A 116 12.34 -11.60 5.93
CA GLY A 116 13.12 -12.59 6.68
C GLY A 116 12.22 -13.47 7.55
N PRO A 117 11.55 -12.90 8.58
CA PRO A 117 10.66 -13.64 9.46
C PRO A 117 9.54 -14.40 8.72
N LEU A 118 8.88 -13.78 7.74
CA LEU A 118 7.79 -14.43 7.02
C LEU A 118 8.29 -15.56 6.11
N SER A 119 9.47 -15.44 5.52
CA SER A 119 10.03 -16.49 4.65
C SER A 119 10.34 -17.78 5.39
N GLU A 120 10.44 -17.78 6.72
CA GLU A 120 10.49 -19.02 7.52
C GLU A 120 9.22 -19.84 7.35
N SER A 121 8.07 -19.17 7.20
CA SER A 121 6.75 -19.79 7.14
C SER A 121 6.11 -19.87 5.76
N PHE A 122 6.53 -18.98 4.86
CA PHE A 122 5.84 -18.71 3.59
C PHE A 122 6.80 -18.61 2.40
N HIS A 123 6.34 -19.02 1.22
CA HIS A 123 6.93 -18.51 -0.02
C HIS A 123 6.28 -17.16 -0.33
N LEU A 124 7.07 -16.09 -0.45
CA LEU A 124 6.55 -14.74 -0.59
C LEU A 124 6.55 -14.29 -2.04
N VAL A 125 5.44 -13.71 -2.49
CA VAL A 125 5.30 -12.99 -3.75
C VAL A 125 4.91 -11.56 -3.42
N ILE A 126 5.76 -10.59 -3.73
CA ILE A 126 5.56 -9.19 -3.31
C ILE A 126 5.58 -8.33 -4.57
N PRO A 127 4.44 -8.19 -5.26
CA PRO A 127 4.38 -7.42 -6.49
C PRO A 127 4.33 -5.92 -6.24
N SER A 128 4.89 -5.17 -7.18
CA SER A 128 4.60 -3.74 -7.32
C SER A 128 3.26 -3.59 -8.06
N LEU A 129 2.34 -2.79 -7.52
CA LEU A 129 1.05 -2.54 -8.17
C LEU A 129 1.22 -2.02 -9.61
N PRO A 130 0.33 -2.37 -10.56
CA PRO A 130 0.31 -1.74 -11.89
C PRO A 130 0.20 -0.22 -11.76
N GLY A 131 1.11 0.53 -12.38
CA GLY A 131 1.17 1.99 -12.24
C GLY A 131 2.11 2.47 -11.13
N TYR A 132 2.69 1.58 -10.32
CA TYR A 132 3.53 1.91 -9.17
C TYR A 132 4.95 1.40 -9.34
N GLY A 133 5.92 2.24 -8.93
CA GLY A 133 7.32 1.88 -8.78
C GLY A 133 7.86 1.07 -9.96
N LEU A 134 8.38 -0.11 -9.64
CA LEU A 134 9.11 -0.96 -10.59
C LEU A 134 8.22 -1.67 -11.61
N SER A 135 6.89 -1.74 -11.39
CA SER A 135 5.95 -2.16 -12.45
C SER A 135 5.81 -1.07 -13.51
N GLY A 136 6.00 0.20 -13.12
CA GLY A 136 5.96 1.34 -14.02
C GLY A 136 4.54 1.77 -14.41
N PRO A 137 4.41 2.81 -15.25
CA PRO A 137 3.12 3.36 -15.66
C PRO A 137 2.25 2.38 -16.44
N THR A 138 0.95 2.33 -16.14
CA THR A 138 -0.02 1.61 -16.97
C THR A 138 -0.20 2.26 -18.33
N ARG A 139 -0.39 1.43 -19.35
CA ARG A 139 -0.63 1.80 -20.76
C ARG A 139 -2.11 1.84 -21.10
N ALA A 140 -2.98 1.22 -20.30
CA ALA A 140 -4.43 1.23 -20.46
C ALA A 140 -5.17 1.73 -19.20
N THR A 141 -6.44 2.09 -19.37
CA THR A 141 -7.37 2.41 -18.26
C THR A 141 -7.98 1.13 -17.67
N GLY A 142 -8.78 1.25 -16.60
CA GLY A 142 -9.49 0.13 -15.97
C GLY A 142 -8.66 -0.69 -14.98
N TRP A 143 -7.49 -0.19 -14.58
CA TRP A 143 -6.61 -0.84 -13.58
C TRP A 143 -7.05 -0.54 -12.14
N GLY A 144 -8.34 -0.80 -11.87
CA GLY A 144 -8.90 -0.81 -10.51
C GLY A 144 -8.67 -2.14 -9.79
N ALA A 145 -9.10 -2.22 -8.52
CA ALA A 145 -8.88 -3.38 -7.65
C ALA A 145 -9.21 -4.74 -8.32
N ASN A 146 -10.36 -4.84 -8.99
CA ASN A 146 -10.80 -6.07 -9.68
C ASN A 146 -9.85 -6.53 -10.79
N ARG A 147 -9.30 -5.60 -11.57
CA ARG A 147 -8.36 -5.93 -12.66
C ARG A 147 -7.00 -6.33 -12.10
N VAL A 148 -6.55 -5.66 -11.04
CA VAL A 148 -5.32 -6.05 -10.34
C VAL A 148 -5.47 -7.43 -9.71
N ALA A 149 -6.60 -7.75 -9.08
CA ALA A 149 -6.89 -9.08 -8.53
C ALA A 149 -6.82 -10.18 -9.61
N ARG A 150 -7.37 -9.95 -10.81
CA ARG A 150 -7.20 -10.87 -11.95
C ARG A 150 -5.74 -11.06 -12.35
N ALA A 151 -4.95 -9.98 -12.34
CA ALA A 151 -3.52 -10.07 -12.62
C ALA A 151 -2.76 -10.86 -11.55
N TRP A 152 -3.14 -10.76 -10.27
CA TRP A 152 -2.59 -11.56 -9.17
C TRP A 152 -2.95 -13.03 -9.27
N ALA A 153 -4.19 -13.37 -9.63
CA ALA A 153 -4.56 -14.76 -9.88
C ALA A 153 -3.72 -15.38 -11.01
N GLU A 154 -3.51 -14.64 -12.11
CA GLU A 154 -2.62 -15.06 -13.21
C GLU A 154 -1.15 -15.16 -12.76
N LEU A 155 -0.64 -14.18 -11.99
CA LEU A 155 0.73 -14.20 -11.48
C LEU A 155 0.99 -15.44 -10.62
N MET A 156 0.09 -15.72 -9.66
CA MET A 156 0.20 -16.89 -8.79
C MET A 156 0.08 -18.19 -9.59
N SER A 157 -0.79 -18.23 -10.61
CA SER A 157 -0.90 -19.37 -11.53
C SER A 157 0.40 -19.62 -12.32
N ARG A 158 1.03 -18.57 -12.87
CA ARG A 158 2.32 -18.68 -13.58
C ARG A 158 3.46 -19.18 -12.68
N LEU A 159 3.42 -18.82 -11.39
CA LEU A 159 4.36 -19.30 -10.39
C LEU A 159 4.06 -20.73 -9.89
N GLY A 160 2.97 -21.34 -10.36
CA GLY A 160 2.57 -22.71 -10.02
C GLY A 160 1.89 -22.84 -8.66
N TYR A 161 1.37 -21.74 -8.11
CA TYR A 161 0.69 -21.74 -6.82
C TYR A 161 -0.82 -21.95 -6.98
N GLU A 162 -1.26 -23.18 -6.75
CA GLU A 162 -2.69 -23.54 -6.80
C GLU A 162 -3.45 -23.23 -5.51
N ARG A 163 -2.74 -23.14 -4.38
CA ARG A 163 -3.29 -22.81 -3.06
C ARG A 163 -2.38 -21.79 -2.39
N TYR A 164 -2.91 -20.62 -2.03
CA TYR A 164 -2.11 -19.53 -1.47
C TYR A 164 -2.93 -18.63 -0.54
N GLY A 165 -2.25 -17.88 0.30
CA GLY A 165 -2.83 -16.78 1.08
C GLY A 165 -2.69 -15.45 0.34
N ALA A 166 -3.56 -14.48 0.67
CA ALA A 166 -3.42 -13.09 0.22
C ALA A 166 -3.35 -12.16 1.42
N GLN A 167 -2.45 -11.18 1.36
CA GLN A 167 -2.25 -10.20 2.42
C GLN A 167 -2.15 -8.80 1.81
N GLY A 168 -2.74 -7.80 2.46
CA GLY A 168 -2.50 -6.41 2.11
C GLY A 168 -3.07 -5.37 3.09
N GLY A 169 -2.49 -4.18 3.05
CA GLY A 169 -3.03 -2.96 3.67
C GLY A 169 -3.41 -1.93 2.59
N ASP A 170 -4.14 -0.88 2.94
CA ASP A 170 -4.60 0.17 2.00
C ASP A 170 -5.23 -0.45 0.73
N TRP A 171 -4.77 -0.15 -0.50
CA TRP A 171 -5.26 -0.79 -1.73
C TRP A 171 -5.11 -2.31 -1.72
N GLY A 172 -4.07 -2.82 -1.06
CA GLY A 172 -3.85 -4.24 -0.87
C GLY A 172 -4.97 -4.94 -0.11
N THR A 173 -5.67 -4.24 0.80
CA THR A 173 -6.86 -4.76 1.47
C THR A 173 -7.95 -5.09 0.45
N TRP A 174 -8.29 -4.11 -0.40
CA TRP A 174 -9.31 -4.26 -1.43
C TRP A 174 -8.93 -5.33 -2.44
N ILE A 175 -7.70 -5.27 -2.96
CA ILE A 175 -7.22 -6.20 -3.98
C ILE A 175 -7.16 -7.64 -3.45
N SER A 176 -6.73 -7.87 -2.21
CA SER A 176 -6.67 -9.20 -1.61
C SER A 176 -8.06 -9.80 -1.40
N ARG A 177 -9.03 -8.96 -1.02
CA ARG A 177 -10.44 -9.35 -0.92
C ARG A 177 -11.01 -9.74 -2.29
N GLU A 178 -10.82 -8.90 -3.31
CA GLU A 178 -11.30 -9.18 -4.67
C GLU A 178 -10.63 -10.42 -5.27
N LEU A 179 -9.37 -10.69 -4.94
CA LEU A 179 -8.67 -11.91 -5.32
C LEU A 179 -9.35 -13.16 -4.72
N ALA A 180 -9.79 -13.09 -3.46
CA ALA A 180 -10.49 -14.19 -2.80
C ALA A 180 -11.90 -14.42 -3.33
N ILE A 181 -12.60 -13.36 -3.74
CA ILE A 181 -13.91 -13.46 -4.42
C ILE A 181 -13.75 -14.09 -5.80
N LEU A 182 -12.72 -13.66 -6.54
CA LEU A 182 -12.44 -14.14 -7.89
C LEU A 182 -11.99 -15.61 -7.91
N ALA A 183 -11.15 -16.02 -6.96
CA ALA A 183 -10.50 -17.34 -6.94
C ALA A 183 -10.64 -18.04 -5.57
N PRO A 184 -11.87 -18.29 -5.08
CA PRO A 184 -12.11 -18.82 -3.73
C PRO A 184 -11.57 -20.24 -3.52
N ASP A 185 -11.40 -21.01 -4.59
CA ASP A 185 -10.80 -22.35 -4.53
C ASP A 185 -9.27 -22.32 -4.40
N ASN A 186 -8.64 -21.21 -4.82
CA ASN A 186 -7.19 -21.03 -4.76
C ASN A 186 -6.75 -20.26 -3.51
N VAL A 187 -7.50 -19.23 -3.12
CA VAL A 187 -7.17 -18.40 -1.95
C VAL A 187 -7.66 -19.07 -0.68
N ILE A 188 -6.75 -19.48 0.20
CA ILE A 188 -7.10 -20.19 1.43
C ILE A 188 -7.47 -19.27 2.60
N GLY A 189 -7.06 -18.01 2.52
CA GLY A 189 -7.25 -17.01 3.54
C GLY A 189 -6.80 -15.63 3.08
N VAL A 190 -7.48 -14.60 3.60
CA VAL A 190 -7.13 -13.20 3.39
C VAL A 190 -6.73 -12.58 4.73
N HIS A 191 -5.60 -11.90 4.79
CA HIS A 191 -5.16 -11.13 5.96
C HIS A 191 -5.05 -9.66 5.62
N THR A 192 -5.67 -8.78 6.40
CA THR A 192 -5.66 -7.33 6.12
C THR A 192 -5.32 -6.51 7.34
N ASN A 193 -4.58 -5.43 7.12
CA ASN A 193 -4.15 -4.48 8.16
C ASN A 193 -4.50 -3.01 7.85
N GLY A 194 -5.49 -2.79 6.98
CA GLY A 194 -5.95 -1.45 6.58
C GLY A 194 -7.36 -1.52 6.02
N MET A 195 -8.26 -2.21 6.74
CA MET A 195 -9.64 -2.39 6.32
C MET A 195 -10.45 -1.15 6.67
N ILE A 196 -11.14 -0.60 5.67
CA ILE A 196 -12.09 0.49 5.85
C ILE A 196 -13.49 -0.06 5.68
N THR A 197 -14.38 0.24 6.62
CA THR A 197 -15.75 -0.28 6.63
C THR A 197 -16.79 0.83 6.65
N PHE A 198 -17.85 0.67 5.87
CA PHE A 198 -18.93 1.63 5.74
C PHE A 198 -20.25 1.07 6.29
N PRO A 199 -21.10 1.93 6.88
CA PRO A 199 -22.47 1.54 7.23
C PRO A 199 -23.25 1.16 5.97
N GLY A 200 -24.15 0.20 6.09
CA GLY A 200 -25.04 -0.26 5.02
C GLY A 200 -26.22 0.62 4.70
N GLY A 201 -26.52 1.57 5.58
CA GLY A 201 -27.75 2.35 5.55
C GLY A 201 -28.93 1.70 6.28
N ASP A 202 -28.77 0.49 6.82
CA ASP A 202 -29.75 -0.12 7.72
C ASP A 202 -29.65 0.55 9.11
N PRO A 203 -30.73 1.18 9.62
CA PRO A 203 -30.73 1.78 10.95
C PRO A 203 -30.43 0.78 12.08
N ASP A 204 -30.77 -0.50 11.90
CA ASP A 204 -30.54 -1.53 12.91
C ASP A 204 -29.05 -1.90 13.04
N GLU A 205 -28.24 -1.72 11.99
CA GLU A 205 -26.78 -1.86 12.05
C GLU A 205 -26.16 -0.84 13.03
N MET A 206 -26.79 0.34 13.20
CA MET A 206 -26.30 1.38 14.12
C MET A 206 -26.67 1.09 15.57
N ALA A 207 -27.82 0.44 15.81
CA ALA A 207 -28.33 0.19 17.15
C ALA A 207 -27.47 -0.79 17.98
N GLY A 208 -26.67 -1.63 17.32
CA GLY A 208 -25.80 -2.64 17.95
C GLY A 208 -24.35 -2.20 18.18
N LEU A 209 -23.99 -0.96 17.82
CA LEU A 209 -22.61 -0.48 17.89
C LEU A 209 -22.17 -0.14 19.32
N SER A 210 -20.94 -0.52 19.66
CA SER A 210 -20.33 -0.14 20.94
C SER A 210 -19.89 1.33 20.95
N ASP A 211 -19.54 1.87 22.13
CA ASP A 211 -18.96 3.22 22.22
C ASP A 211 -17.65 3.34 21.42
N ALA A 212 -16.86 2.25 21.35
CA ALA A 212 -15.65 2.20 20.54
C ALA A 212 -15.97 2.26 19.05
N ASP A 213 -17.01 1.58 18.58
CA ASP A 213 -17.46 1.65 17.18
C ASP A 213 -17.94 3.06 16.84
N HIS A 214 -18.69 3.72 17.73
CA HIS A 214 -19.09 5.12 17.54
C HIS A 214 -17.89 6.07 17.50
N ALA A 215 -16.86 5.83 18.31
CA ALA A 215 -15.63 6.61 18.26
C ALA A 215 -14.89 6.43 16.92
N ARG A 216 -14.82 5.19 16.40
CA ARG A 216 -14.28 4.91 15.06
C ARG A 216 -15.09 5.59 13.96
N MET A 217 -16.42 5.63 14.11
CA MET A 217 -17.29 6.39 13.20
C MET A 217 -17.01 7.89 13.25
N GLY A 218 -16.71 8.46 14.43
CA GLY A 218 -16.35 9.88 14.56
C GLY A 218 -15.06 10.25 13.82
N ALA A 219 -14.11 9.33 13.69
CA ALA A 219 -12.87 9.56 12.94
C ALA A 219 -13.11 9.84 11.44
N TRP A 220 -14.24 9.37 10.89
CA TRP A 220 -14.61 9.66 9.51
C TRP A 220 -14.78 11.13 9.22
N GLN A 221 -15.36 11.89 10.15
CA GLN A 221 -15.56 13.32 9.96
C GLN A 221 -14.21 14.04 9.84
N ARG A 222 -13.27 13.73 10.73
CA ARG A 222 -11.91 14.25 10.63
C ARG A 222 -11.25 13.86 9.31
N TYR A 223 -11.37 12.59 8.91
CA TYR A 223 -10.81 12.13 7.64
C TYR A 223 -11.38 12.91 6.46
N THR A 224 -12.69 13.11 6.38
CA THR A 224 -13.33 13.86 5.28
C THR A 224 -12.99 15.35 5.28
N ASP A 225 -12.94 15.97 6.46
CA ASP A 225 -12.77 17.42 6.60
C ASP A 225 -11.31 17.85 6.46
N GLU A 226 -10.37 17.03 6.94
CA GLU A 226 -8.95 17.41 7.08
C GLU A 226 -8.02 16.61 6.17
N LEU A 227 -8.25 15.31 5.99
CA LEU A 227 -7.26 14.40 5.39
C LEU A 227 -7.61 13.99 3.95
N TYR A 228 -8.85 14.19 3.49
CA TYR A 228 -9.35 13.67 2.22
C TYR A 228 -8.82 14.39 0.96
N GLY A 229 -8.11 15.51 1.13
CA GLY A 229 -7.66 16.36 0.03
C GLY A 229 -6.83 15.62 -1.02
N TYR A 230 -5.90 14.77 -0.59
CA TYR A 230 -5.05 13.98 -1.50
C TYR A 230 -5.89 13.06 -2.39
N LYS A 231 -6.92 12.45 -1.80
CA LYS A 231 -7.79 11.49 -2.47
C LYS A 231 -8.65 12.19 -3.49
N LEU A 232 -9.24 13.33 -3.14
CA LEU A 232 -10.08 14.11 -4.05
C LEU A 232 -9.32 14.54 -5.32
N ILE A 233 -8.10 15.05 -5.19
CA ILE A 233 -7.32 15.46 -6.37
C ILE A 233 -6.91 14.26 -7.23
N GLN A 234 -6.49 13.15 -6.62
CA GLN A 234 -6.09 11.94 -7.36
C GLN A 234 -7.28 11.23 -8.01
N SER A 235 -8.46 11.19 -7.38
CA SER A 235 -9.69 10.60 -7.94
C SER A 235 -10.34 11.43 -9.04
N THR A 236 -9.91 12.66 -9.28
CA THR A 236 -10.57 13.56 -10.25
C THR A 236 -9.65 14.08 -11.35
N LYS A 237 -8.42 14.46 -11.02
CA LYS A 237 -7.45 15.09 -11.93
C LYS A 237 -6.03 14.58 -11.67
N PRO A 238 -5.79 13.25 -11.65
CA PRO A 238 -4.47 12.69 -11.31
C PRO A 238 -3.38 13.17 -12.28
N GLN A 239 -3.71 13.34 -13.57
CA GLN A 239 -2.75 13.82 -14.56
C GLN A 239 -2.34 15.28 -14.33
N ALA A 240 -3.21 16.13 -13.76
CA ALA A 240 -2.87 17.51 -13.44
C ALA A 240 -1.88 17.58 -12.27
N LEU A 241 -2.10 16.78 -11.22
CA LEU A 241 -1.17 16.62 -10.11
C LEU A 241 0.16 16.00 -10.57
N ALA A 242 0.13 15.04 -11.49
CA ALA A 242 1.30 14.32 -11.95
C ALA A 242 2.45 15.23 -12.42
N TYR A 243 2.14 16.31 -13.13
CA TYR A 243 3.17 17.19 -13.68
C TYR A 243 4.04 17.85 -12.60
N SER A 244 3.45 18.27 -11.47
CA SER A 244 4.22 18.88 -10.39
C SER A 244 5.04 17.85 -9.62
N LEU A 245 4.48 16.67 -9.37
CA LEU A 245 5.17 15.59 -8.65
C LEU A 245 6.30 14.96 -9.49
N ALA A 246 6.16 14.94 -10.82
CA ALA A 246 7.18 14.43 -11.74
C ALA A 246 8.37 15.40 -11.93
N ASP A 247 8.13 16.71 -11.86
CA ASP A 247 9.19 17.70 -12.12
C ASP A 247 9.95 18.10 -10.84
N SER A 248 9.27 18.10 -9.69
CA SER A 248 9.81 18.64 -8.44
C SER A 248 10.01 17.56 -7.38
N PRO A 249 11.27 17.18 -7.06
CA PRO A 249 11.53 16.19 -6.01
C PRO A 249 11.09 16.70 -4.63
N ILE A 250 11.22 18.00 -4.34
CA ILE A 250 10.70 18.57 -3.08
C ILE A 250 9.17 18.57 -3.04
N GLY A 251 8.50 18.66 -4.20
CA GLY A 251 7.05 18.53 -4.30
C GLY A 251 6.59 17.10 -4.02
N LEU A 252 7.28 16.11 -4.61
CA LEU A 252 7.03 14.70 -4.32
C LEU A 252 7.32 14.34 -2.86
N LEU A 253 8.45 14.80 -2.32
CA LEU A 253 8.83 14.58 -0.92
C LEU A 253 7.76 15.13 0.01
N GLY A 254 7.38 16.39 -0.15
CA GLY A 254 6.34 17.03 0.66
C GLY A 254 4.99 16.31 0.58
N TRP A 255 4.62 15.84 -0.61
CA TRP A 255 3.39 15.07 -0.81
C TRP A 255 3.38 13.76 -0.03
N ILE A 256 4.46 12.99 -0.07
CA ILE A 256 4.54 11.69 0.59
C ILE A 256 4.69 11.86 2.11
N VAL A 257 5.61 12.72 2.59
CA VAL A 257 5.85 12.86 4.03
C VAL A 257 4.68 13.51 4.78
N GLY A 258 3.92 14.38 4.11
CA GLY A 258 2.67 14.91 4.67
C GLY A 258 1.64 13.82 4.93
N VAL A 259 1.54 12.83 4.04
CA VAL A 259 0.69 11.66 4.24
C VAL A 259 1.23 10.80 5.38
N LEU A 260 2.53 10.50 5.39
CA LEU A 260 3.13 9.67 6.43
C LEU A 260 2.91 10.27 7.83
N LYS A 261 3.05 11.59 8.00
CA LYS A 261 2.81 12.25 9.30
C LYS A 261 1.42 11.97 9.87
N GLU A 262 0.42 11.86 9.01
CA GLU A 262 -0.98 11.66 9.41
C GLU A 262 -1.34 10.18 9.56
N TRP A 263 -0.56 9.26 8.96
CA TRP A 263 -0.93 7.86 8.77
C TRP A 263 -0.06 6.89 9.58
N THR A 264 1.08 7.33 10.10
CA THR A 264 1.95 6.53 10.98
C THR A 264 1.70 6.84 12.45
N ASP A 265 2.10 5.93 13.34
CA ASP A 265 2.10 6.16 14.80
C ASP A 265 3.26 7.07 15.25
N CYS A 266 3.29 8.28 14.69
CA CYS A 266 4.30 9.29 15.00
C CYS A 266 3.71 10.46 15.79
N GLU A 267 4.50 11.05 16.69
CA GLU A 267 4.08 12.21 17.47
C GLU A 267 4.51 13.51 16.78
N ASP A 268 5.82 13.70 16.61
CA ASP A 268 6.44 14.93 16.14
C ASP A 268 6.75 14.89 14.64
N THR A 269 7.35 13.78 14.18
CA THR A 269 7.82 13.62 12.80
C THR A 269 7.63 12.19 12.30
N PRO A 270 7.42 11.96 10.99
CA PRO A 270 7.31 10.59 10.44
C PRO A 270 8.45 9.65 10.87
N GLU A 271 9.63 10.21 11.13
CA GLU A 271 10.81 9.48 11.62
C GLU A 271 10.65 8.83 13.00
N ASP A 272 9.66 9.24 13.79
CA ASP A 272 9.34 8.59 15.06
C ASP A 272 8.85 7.15 14.85
N ALA A 273 8.19 6.89 13.72
CA ALA A 273 7.61 5.59 13.36
C ALA A 273 8.42 4.86 12.28
N ILE A 274 8.98 5.60 11.31
CA ILE A 274 9.67 5.03 10.15
C ILE A 274 11.00 5.74 9.93
N ASP A 275 12.11 5.00 10.00
CA ASP A 275 13.43 5.55 9.71
C ASP A 275 13.49 6.34 8.37
N ARG A 276 14.17 7.49 8.39
CA ARG A 276 14.27 8.41 7.24
C ARG A 276 14.81 7.78 5.97
N ASP A 277 15.72 6.81 6.05
CA ASP A 277 16.22 6.13 4.84
C ASP A 277 15.14 5.25 4.23
N ARG A 278 14.27 4.65 5.05
CA ARG A 278 13.12 3.87 4.56
C ARG A 278 12.08 4.77 3.91
N ILE A 279 11.77 5.91 4.52
CA ILE A 279 10.90 6.95 3.93
C ILE A 279 11.46 7.36 2.56
N LEU A 280 12.74 7.77 2.51
CA LEU A 280 13.37 8.22 1.28
C LEU A 280 13.50 7.10 0.24
N THR A 281 13.63 5.84 0.64
CA THR A 281 13.63 4.71 -0.30
C THR A 281 12.29 4.58 -1.02
N THR A 282 11.17 4.73 -0.32
CA THR A 282 9.85 4.78 -0.95
C THR A 282 9.75 6.01 -1.87
N VAL A 283 10.14 7.21 -1.42
CA VAL A 283 10.12 8.43 -2.25
C VAL A 283 10.98 8.25 -3.52
N MET A 284 12.16 7.66 -3.39
CA MET A 284 13.08 7.39 -4.49
C MET A 284 12.50 6.42 -5.51
N LEU A 285 11.80 5.38 -5.06
CA LEU A 285 11.11 4.47 -5.98
C LEU A 285 10.07 5.20 -6.81
N TYR A 286 9.29 6.12 -6.23
CA TYR A 286 8.34 6.96 -6.97
C TYR A 286 9.04 7.94 -7.92
N TRP A 287 10.11 8.58 -7.47
CA TRP A 287 10.87 9.57 -8.24
C TRP A 287 11.54 8.94 -9.46
N LEU A 288 12.36 7.91 -9.24
CA LEU A 288 13.22 7.31 -10.27
C LEU A 288 12.43 6.54 -11.33
N THR A 289 11.25 6.05 -10.97
CA THR A 289 10.33 5.38 -11.93
C THR A 289 9.31 6.36 -12.52
N ASN A 290 9.27 7.60 -12.02
CA ASN A 290 8.31 8.64 -12.39
C ASN A 290 6.85 8.14 -12.29
N THR A 291 6.51 7.44 -11.21
CA THR A 291 5.20 6.78 -11.06
C THR A 291 4.22 7.51 -10.16
N ALA A 292 4.54 8.68 -9.62
CA ALA A 292 3.56 9.42 -8.80
C ALA A 292 2.26 9.70 -9.56
N GLY A 293 2.37 10.09 -10.84
CA GLY A 293 1.23 10.32 -11.71
C GLY A 293 0.47 9.06 -12.12
N SER A 294 1.16 7.96 -12.41
CA SER A 294 0.51 6.71 -12.78
C SER A 294 -0.13 6.01 -11.59
N ALA A 295 0.51 6.05 -10.42
CA ALA A 295 -0.04 5.55 -9.16
C ALA A 295 -1.33 6.29 -8.79
N ALA A 296 -1.35 7.62 -8.94
CA ALA A 296 -2.54 8.44 -8.69
C ALA A 296 -3.76 8.04 -9.54
N ARG A 297 -3.59 7.35 -10.67
CA ARG A 297 -4.71 6.87 -11.50
C ARG A 297 -5.52 5.78 -10.79
N SER A 298 -4.94 5.01 -9.87
CA SER A 298 -5.69 3.95 -9.16
C SER A 298 -6.89 4.52 -8.39
N PHE A 299 -6.82 5.77 -7.94
CA PHE A 299 -7.89 6.50 -7.27
C PHE A 299 -9.07 6.88 -8.20
N VAL A 300 -8.83 6.95 -9.51
CA VAL A 300 -9.89 7.11 -10.52
C VAL A 300 -10.48 5.74 -10.87
N GLU A 301 -9.61 4.74 -11.00
CA GLU A 301 -9.95 3.41 -11.50
C GLU A 301 -10.58 2.50 -10.43
N THR A 302 -10.44 2.86 -9.15
CA THR A 302 -11.10 2.20 -8.01
C THR A 302 -11.95 3.25 -7.28
N PRO A 303 -13.23 3.43 -7.67
CA PRO A 303 -14.09 4.43 -7.04
C PRO A 303 -14.48 4.01 -5.62
N ASP A 304 -14.28 4.91 -4.65
CA ASP A 304 -14.77 4.74 -3.26
C ASP A 304 -16.14 5.40 -3.01
N ASN A 305 -16.71 6.10 -4.00
CA ASN A 305 -17.98 6.78 -3.85
C ASN A 305 -19.13 5.85 -4.23
N SER A 306 -20.08 5.66 -3.32
CA SER A 306 -21.26 4.84 -3.53
C SER A 306 -22.10 5.26 -4.72
N ALA A 307 -22.23 6.55 -5.02
CA ALA A 307 -23.02 6.99 -6.17
C ALA A 307 -22.36 6.60 -7.51
N LYS A 308 -21.03 6.68 -7.60
CA LYS A 308 -20.28 6.24 -8.79
C LYS A 308 -20.20 4.72 -8.86
N ALA A 309 -19.99 4.06 -7.72
CA ALA A 309 -19.99 2.62 -7.62
C ALA A 309 -21.39 2.03 -7.88
N GLU A 310 -22.49 2.73 -7.57
CA GLU A 310 -23.85 2.34 -7.96
C GLU A 310 -24.10 2.59 -9.46
N GLU A 311 -23.68 3.74 -9.99
CA GLU A 311 -23.79 4.07 -11.41
C GLU A 311 -22.99 3.10 -12.30
N GLU A 312 -21.83 2.64 -11.82
CA GLU A 312 -20.97 1.65 -12.47
C GLU A 312 -21.30 0.20 -12.09
N GLY A 313 -22.33 -0.03 -11.24
CA GLY A 313 -22.80 -1.36 -10.83
C GLY A 313 -21.95 -2.11 -9.78
N VAL A 314 -20.89 -1.49 -9.28
CA VAL A 314 -19.92 -2.00 -8.30
C VAL A 314 -20.52 -2.20 -6.89
N ILE A 315 -21.42 -1.35 -6.40
CA ILE A 315 -22.07 -1.56 -5.08
C ILE A 315 -23.06 -2.74 -5.09
N ALA A 316 -23.66 -3.03 -6.24
CA ALA A 316 -24.58 -4.16 -6.40
C ALA A 316 -23.85 -5.53 -6.39
N GLU A 317 -22.51 -5.53 -6.44
CA GLU A 317 -21.67 -6.73 -6.53
C GLU A 317 -20.67 -6.88 -5.37
N LEU A 318 -20.92 -6.33 -4.18
CA LEU A 318 -20.20 -6.78 -2.98
C LEU A 318 -20.63 -8.21 -2.66
N GLN A 319 -20.08 -9.19 -3.38
CA GLN A 319 -20.22 -10.59 -3.09
C GLN A 319 -19.65 -10.84 -1.69
N ASN A 320 -20.40 -11.56 -0.86
CA ASN A 320 -19.93 -11.93 0.46
C ASN A 320 -18.68 -12.80 0.32
N GLY A 321 -17.57 -12.36 0.92
CA GLY A 321 -16.34 -13.14 0.97
C GLY A 321 -16.56 -14.39 1.81
N THR A 322 -16.43 -15.56 1.20
CA THR A 322 -16.59 -16.86 1.90
C THR A 322 -15.27 -17.39 2.46
N VAL A 323 -14.14 -16.96 1.89
CA VAL A 323 -12.78 -17.32 2.31
C VAL A 323 -12.50 -16.77 3.72
N PRO A 324 -11.85 -17.53 4.62
CA PRO A 324 -11.46 -17.07 5.95
C PRO A 324 -10.68 -15.75 5.90
N HIS A 325 -11.07 -14.78 6.72
CA HIS A 325 -10.47 -13.44 6.73
C HIS A 325 -9.94 -13.10 8.13
N GLY A 326 -8.67 -12.70 8.22
CA GLY A 326 -8.02 -12.15 9.41
C GLY A 326 -7.84 -10.65 9.32
N VAL A 327 -8.21 -9.92 10.36
CA VAL A 327 -8.06 -8.45 10.43
C VAL A 327 -7.15 -8.08 11.59
N ALA A 328 -6.08 -7.35 11.28
CA ALA A 328 -5.23 -6.67 12.25
C ALA A 328 -5.60 -5.18 12.28
N VAL A 329 -5.92 -4.65 13.46
CA VAL A 329 -6.30 -3.25 13.68
C VAL A 329 -5.18 -2.56 14.43
N PHE A 330 -4.53 -1.61 13.76
CA PHE A 330 -3.49 -0.77 14.33
C PHE A 330 -4.10 0.58 14.76
N PRO A 331 -3.75 1.10 15.94
CA PRO A 331 -4.50 2.18 16.59
C PRO A 331 -4.36 3.54 15.91
N LYS A 332 -3.32 3.76 15.11
CA LYS A 332 -3.09 5.00 14.35
C LYS A 332 -3.27 4.83 12.84
N ASP A 333 -3.91 3.75 12.43
CA ASP A 333 -4.40 3.65 11.05
C ASP A 333 -5.38 4.80 10.77
N ILE A 334 -5.45 5.26 9.53
CA ILE A 334 -6.21 6.43 9.11
C ILE A 334 -7.70 6.33 9.49
N LEU A 335 -8.25 5.13 9.36
CA LEU A 335 -9.63 4.79 9.69
C LEU A 335 -9.68 3.37 10.22
N ALA A 336 -9.95 3.23 11.52
CA ALA A 336 -10.13 1.93 12.12
C ALA A 336 -11.47 1.29 11.67
N PRO A 337 -11.49 -0.01 11.32
CA PRO A 337 -12.71 -0.69 10.89
C PRO A 337 -13.69 -0.88 12.05
N VAL A 338 -14.97 -0.81 11.74
CA VAL A 338 -16.07 -1.19 12.62
C VAL A 338 -16.40 -2.66 12.34
N ARG A 339 -16.19 -3.51 13.34
CA ARG A 339 -16.22 -4.97 13.15
C ARG A 339 -17.58 -5.50 12.64
N PRO A 340 -18.74 -5.04 13.15
CA PRO A 340 -20.04 -5.45 12.60
C PRO A 340 -20.18 -5.19 11.09
N PHE A 341 -19.61 -4.08 10.59
CA PHE A 341 -19.66 -3.76 9.17
C PHE A 341 -18.71 -4.65 8.35
N ALA A 342 -17.57 -5.03 8.92
CA ALA A 342 -16.62 -5.96 8.30
C ALA A 342 -17.23 -7.37 8.16
N GLU A 343 -17.86 -7.88 9.22
CA GLU A 343 -18.46 -9.23 9.29
C GLU A 343 -19.64 -9.40 8.34
N ARG A 344 -20.29 -8.30 7.94
CA ARG A 344 -21.39 -8.31 6.98
C ARG A 344 -20.99 -8.83 5.60
N ILE A 345 -19.79 -8.49 5.14
CA ILE A 345 -19.34 -8.73 3.76
C ILE A 345 -18.12 -9.66 3.68
N ASN A 346 -17.61 -10.14 4.83
CA ASN A 346 -16.45 -11.02 4.92
C ASN A 346 -16.64 -12.10 6.01
N ASN A 347 -16.09 -13.30 5.77
CA ASN A 347 -15.99 -14.37 6.76
C ASN A 347 -14.82 -14.13 7.74
N ILE A 348 -15.00 -13.22 8.70
CA ILE A 348 -13.97 -12.90 9.70
C ILE A 348 -13.77 -14.06 10.68
N VAL A 349 -12.59 -14.68 10.67
CA VAL A 349 -12.22 -15.77 11.59
C VAL A 349 -11.13 -15.38 12.59
N ARG A 350 -10.45 -14.25 12.37
CA ARG A 350 -9.47 -13.66 13.29
C ARG A 350 -9.63 -12.15 13.28
N TRP A 351 -9.63 -11.56 14.48
CA TRP A 351 -9.61 -10.11 14.69
C TRP A 351 -8.61 -9.82 15.80
N THR A 352 -7.64 -8.96 15.54
CA THR A 352 -6.59 -8.63 16.51
C THR A 352 -6.42 -7.12 16.55
N GLU A 353 -6.46 -6.53 17.74
CA GLU A 353 -6.27 -5.10 17.95
C GLU A 353 -4.95 -4.87 18.70
N TYR A 354 -4.16 -3.92 18.21
CA TYR A 354 -2.86 -3.57 18.76
C TYR A 354 -2.90 -2.23 19.49
N ASP A 355 -1.88 -1.98 20.32
CA ASP A 355 -1.71 -0.77 21.13
C ASP A 355 -0.70 0.24 20.54
N ARG A 356 -0.01 -0.12 19.46
CA ARG A 356 0.92 0.72 18.72
C ARG A 356 0.95 0.36 17.23
N GLY A 357 1.41 1.30 16.41
CA GLY A 357 1.52 1.22 14.94
C GLY A 357 0.39 1.92 14.20
N GLY A 358 0.68 2.34 12.96
CA GLY A 358 -0.25 3.01 12.06
C GLY A 358 -0.60 2.20 10.81
N THR A 359 -0.72 2.91 9.70
CA THR A 359 -1.18 2.40 8.40
C THR A 359 -0.17 1.46 7.72
N PHE A 360 1.12 1.56 8.07
CA PHE A 360 2.22 0.82 7.44
C PHE A 360 2.88 -0.16 8.43
N PRO A 361 2.14 -1.10 9.05
CA PRO A 361 2.63 -1.91 10.15
C PRO A 361 3.79 -2.84 9.77
N ALA A 362 3.94 -3.22 8.50
CA ALA A 362 5.11 -3.99 8.08
C ALA A 362 6.42 -3.17 8.15
N MET A 363 6.33 -1.84 8.07
CA MET A 363 7.46 -0.92 8.18
C MET A 363 7.61 -0.32 9.58
N GLU A 364 6.50 -0.02 10.26
CA GLU A 364 6.45 0.56 11.61
C GLU A 364 6.67 -0.50 12.69
N GLU A 365 5.98 -1.64 12.57
CA GLU A 365 5.90 -2.67 13.60
C GLU A 365 6.11 -4.08 13.03
N PRO A 366 7.29 -4.34 12.41
CA PRO A 366 7.54 -5.56 11.63
C PRO A 366 7.32 -6.85 12.44
N ASP A 367 7.64 -6.84 13.74
CA ASP A 367 7.45 -7.99 14.62
C ASP A 367 5.96 -8.27 14.87
N LEU A 368 5.15 -7.24 15.12
CA LEU A 368 3.70 -7.41 15.34
C LEU A 368 3.03 -7.91 14.06
N PHE A 369 3.37 -7.28 12.94
CA PHE A 369 2.87 -7.65 11.62
C PHE A 369 3.20 -9.10 11.26
N ALA A 370 4.49 -9.48 11.32
CA ALA A 370 4.93 -10.80 10.90
C ALA A 370 4.34 -11.92 11.78
N ASN A 371 4.24 -11.68 13.09
CA ASN A 371 3.63 -12.62 14.02
C ASN A 371 2.13 -12.80 13.76
N ASP A 372 1.39 -11.73 13.47
CA ASP A 372 -0.05 -11.84 13.23
C ASP A 372 -0.38 -12.57 11.93
N VAL A 373 0.33 -12.22 10.84
CA VAL A 373 0.21 -12.89 9.54
C VAL A 373 0.51 -14.38 9.72
N THR A 374 1.60 -14.70 10.42
CA THR A 374 1.99 -16.09 10.68
C THR A 374 0.93 -16.83 11.50
N ALA A 375 0.44 -16.23 12.59
CA ALA A 375 -0.57 -16.83 13.46
C ALA A 375 -1.90 -17.08 12.72
N PHE A 376 -2.34 -16.13 11.90
CA PHE A 376 -3.53 -16.28 11.08
C PHE A 376 -3.41 -17.47 10.13
N PHE A 377 -2.42 -17.49 9.25
CA PHE A 377 -2.32 -18.57 8.26
C PHE A 377 -1.95 -19.91 8.88
N ALA A 378 -1.27 -19.95 10.04
CA ALA A 378 -1.06 -21.18 10.79
C ALA A 378 -2.40 -21.77 11.28
N SER A 379 -3.35 -20.95 11.73
CA SER A 379 -4.67 -21.41 12.18
C SER A 379 -5.54 -22.00 11.06
N LEU A 380 -5.22 -21.72 9.79
CA LEU A 380 -5.92 -22.26 8.62
C LEU A 380 -5.34 -23.59 8.12
N ARG A 381 -4.15 -23.97 8.61
CA ARG A 381 -3.52 -25.26 8.33
C ARG A 381 -3.93 -26.23 9.45
N GLY A 382 -5.03 -26.94 9.22
CA GLY A 382 -5.52 -27.99 10.12
C GLY A 382 -4.55 -29.15 10.32
#